data_AF-L8H4L7-F1
#
_entry.id   AF-L8H4L7-F1
#
_cell.length_a   1.000
_cell.length_b   1.000
_cell.length_c   1.000
_cell.angle_alpha   90.00
_cell.angle_beta   90.00
_cell.angle_gamma   90.00
#
_symmetry.space_group_name_H-M   'P 1'
#
loop_
_entity.id
_entity.type
_entity.pdbx_description
1 polymer ?
#
loop_
_entity_poly.entity_id
_entity_poly.type
_entity_poly.pdbx_seq_one_letter_code
_entity_poly.pdbx_strand_id
1 'polypeptide(L)'
;MGNFRGHAFPGTMMLMLGVVHFLRASDVSFLRKLRTSQFWITFEAFGFAFYGALGAFLEYLDGVIVNHEIFNVRESHQDHIHITSMVSMAGLLTLLHQYKVLKAPGWGLALPAGLCFIALYFTAHPQPDELLTFSHQVTAFLFFLYGVSRSAEYLVNLHLGSEHHTKVNDLSVAYRQSGRQLSSSFYLLGIPDLLRCCCRKLVRSRSDAAQETLVGIHPAYTNQKSYETVFPLITAFALFFNGVWWWEMAVSLFIQANKEEIGHNMNGMHAVHFAYSHMIYKHLLWVLSAALLVSLFFRWLESRLCIPQSSDIIELPAEIDDLDLEVDLQVDADHGRRTPLHQL
;
A
#
# COMPACT_ATOMS: atom_id res chain seq x y z
N MET A 1 21.24 10.95 3.20
CA MET A 1 21.19 10.25 1.90
C MET A 1 22.02 10.99 0.87
N GLY A 2 23.35 10.88 0.93
CA GLY A 2 24.28 11.55 0.00
C GLY A 2 24.87 10.63 -1.07
N ASN A 3 24.25 9.49 -1.36
CA ASN A 3 24.81 8.49 -2.27
C ASN A 3 23.72 7.81 -3.13
N PHE A 4 24.15 7.08 -4.16
CA PHE A 4 23.27 6.38 -5.09
C PHE A 4 22.25 5.47 -4.39
N ARG A 5 22.70 4.66 -3.42
CA ARG A 5 21.85 3.68 -2.73
C ARG A 5 20.78 4.36 -1.88
N GLY A 6 21.17 5.46 -1.22
CA GLY A 6 20.29 6.33 -0.47
C GLY A 6 19.17 6.92 -1.32
N HIS A 7 19.30 6.96 -2.66
CA HIS A 7 18.24 7.44 -3.54
C HIS A 7 17.49 6.32 -4.29
N ALA A 8 18.22 5.33 -4.80
CA ALA A 8 17.65 4.22 -5.56
C ALA A 8 16.74 3.32 -4.70
N PHE A 9 17.10 3.10 -3.43
CA PHE A 9 16.29 2.28 -2.52
C PHE A 9 14.92 2.91 -2.21
N PRO A 10 14.82 4.17 -1.74
CA PRO A 10 13.55 4.86 -1.62
C PRO A 10 12.78 4.93 -2.94
N GLY A 11 13.46 5.21 -4.05
CA GLY A 11 12.83 5.28 -5.37
C GLY A 11 12.17 3.96 -5.77
N THR A 12 12.84 2.84 -5.54
CA THR A 12 12.29 1.51 -5.81
C THR A 12 11.07 1.20 -4.93
N MET A 13 11.11 1.55 -3.64
CA MET A 13 9.98 1.33 -2.75
C MET A 13 8.76 2.16 -3.18
N MET A 14 8.95 3.45 -3.48
CA MET A 14 7.89 4.34 -3.93
C MET A 14 7.31 3.89 -5.28
N LEU A 15 8.13 3.38 -6.20
CA LEU A 15 7.67 2.76 -7.43
C LEU A 15 6.79 1.53 -7.16
N MET A 16 7.24 0.60 -6.31
CA MET A 16 6.45 -0.59 -5.98
C MET A 16 5.12 -0.22 -5.33
N LEU A 17 5.13 0.72 -4.37
CA LEU A 17 3.92 1.24 -3.75
C LEU A 17 3.02 1.91 -4.80
N GLY A 18 3.56 2.73 -5.69
CA GLY A 18 2.84 3.39 -6.76
C GLY A 18 2.15 2.40 -7.71
N VAL A 19 2.85 1.34 -8.12
CA VAL A 19 2.27 0.26 -8.94
C VAL A 19 1.13 -0.43 -8.19
N VAL A 20 1.33 -0.80 -6.93
CA VAL A 20 0.28 -1.46 -6.13
C VAL A 20 -0.94 -0.56 -5.99
N HIS A 21 -0.76 0.73 -5.68
CA HIS A 21 -1.86 1.69 -5.58
C HIS A 21 -2.56 1.91 -6.92
N PHE A 22 -1.82 1.98 -8.03
CA PHE A 22 -2.39 2.09 -9.37
C PHE A 22 -3.24 0.87 -9.72
N LEU A 23 -2.70 -0.34 -9.50
CA LEU A 23 -3.42 -1.58 -9.74
C LEU A 23 -4.65 -1.72 -8.81
N ARG A 24 -4.55 -1.22 -7.58
CA ARG A 24 -5.67 -1.19 -6.63
C ARG A 24 -6.77 -0.22 -7.04
N ALA A 25 -6.40 0.90 -7.65
CA ALA A 25 -7.32 1.88 -8.23
C ALA A 25 -7.90 1.43 -9.58
N SER A 26 -7.27 0.47 -10.25
CA SER A 26 -7.81 -0.08 -11.49
C SER A 26 -9.05 -0.93 -11.21
N ASP A 27 -10.12 -0.70 -11.97
CA ASP A 27 -11.37 -1.45 -11.83
C ASP A 27 -11.33 -2.79 -12.56
N VAL A 28 -10.30 -3.59 -12.25
CA VAL A 28 -10.08 -4.92 -12.83
C VAL A 28 -10.50 -5.96 -11.80
N SER A 29 -11.45 -6.83 -12.18
CA SER A 29 -12.16 -7.74 -11.28
C SER A 29 -11.24 -8.74 -10.57
N PHE A 30 -10.27 -9.34 -11.27
CA PHE A 30 -9.35 -10.30 -10.66
C PHE A 30 -8.32 -9.66 -9.72
N LEU A 31 -8.10 -8.34 -9.83
CA LEU A 31 -7.25 -7.56 -8.93
C LEU A 31 -7.98 -7.13 -7.65
N ARG A 32 -9.26 -7.50 -7.46
CA ARG A 32 -10.05 -7.19 -6.26
C ARG A 32 -9.34 -7.54 -4.95
N LYS A 33 -8.49 -8.58 -4.93
CA LYS A 33 -7.70 -8.96 -3.75
C LYS A 33 -6.79 -7.83 -3.23
N LEU A 34 -6.34 -6.92 -4.09
CA LEU A 34 -5.57 -5.74 -3.67
C LEU A 34 -6.38 -4.79 -2.78
N ARG A 35 -7.72 -4.81 -2.91
CA ARG A 35 -8.66 -3.98 -2.16
C ARG A 35 -9.23 -4.69 -0.92
N THR A 36 -9.18 -6.02 -0.88
CA THR A 36 -9.88 -6.82 0.14
C THR A 36 -8.97 -7.63 1.05
N SER A 37 -7.72 -7.89 0.65
CA SER A 37 -6.78 -8.67 1.45
C SER A 37 -6.09 -7.80 2.50
N GLN A 38 -6.03 -8.29 3.73
CA GLN A 38 -5.36 -7.62 4.84
C GLN A 38 -3.90 -7.26 4.53
N PHE A 39 -3.15 -8.19 3.91
CA PHE A 39 -1.77 -7.92 3.50
C PHE A 39 -1.69 -6.71 2.57
N TRP A 40 -2.50 -6.69 1.51
CA TRP A 40 -2.47 -5.60 0.53
C TRP A 40 -3.01 -4.27 1.07
N ILE A 41 -3.96 -4.31 2.01
CA ILE A 41 -4.47 -3.11 2.69
C ILE A 41 -3.39 -2.50 3.61
N THR A 42 -2.62 -3.34 4.30
CA THR A 42 -1.57 -2.93 5.25
C THR A 42 -0.21 -2.70 4.58
N PHE A 43 -0.05 -3.16 3.34
CA PHE A 43 1.21 -3.10 2.58
C PHE A 43 1.82 -1.69 2.50
N GLU A 44 0.97 -0.67 2.35
CA GLU A 44 1.37 0.74 2.36
C GLU A 44 2.05 1.12 3.69
N ALA A 45 1.32 1.00 4.80
CA ALA A 45 1.80 1.39 6.12
C ALA A 45 3.00 0.52 6.57
N PHE A 46 3.01 -0.76 6.20
CA PHE A 46 4.16 -1.65 6.39
C PHE A 46 5.36 -1.23 5.56
N GLY A 47 5.15 -0.88 4.29
CA GLY A 47 6.21 -0.41 3.38
C GLY A 47 6.90 0.84 3.94
N PHE A 48 6.13 1.83 4.41
CA PHE A 48 6.68 3.03 5.05
C PHE A 48 7.35 2.73 6.40
N ALA A 49 6.77 1.88 7.25
CA ALA A 49 7.38 1.46 8.52
C ALA A 49 8.74 0.80 8.30
N PHE A 50 8.78 -0.22 7.42
CA PHE A 50 9.99 -0.96 7.07
C PHE A 50 11.03 -0.05 6.42
N TYR A 51 10.63 0.76 5.44
CA TYR A 51 11.51 1.69 4.75
C TYR A 51 12.13 2.70 5.72
N GLY A 52 11.32 3.32 6.57
CA GLY A 52 11.82 4.30 7.53
C GLY A 52 12.83 3.70 8.51
N ALA A 53 12.54 2.49 9.02
CA ALA A 53 13.44 1.79 9.94
C ALA A 53 14.76 1.39 9.26
N LEU A 54 14.68 0.80 8.06
CA LEU A 54 15.86 0.40 7.31
C LEU A 54 16.67 1.62 6.85
N GLY A 55 16.02 2.70 6.42
CA GLY A 55 16.66 3.96 6.04
C GLY A 55 17.43 4.58 7.20
N ALA A 56 16.81 4.67 8.39
CA ALA A 56 17.46 5.18 9.59
C ALA A 56 18.66 4.30 9.99
N PHE A 57 18.53 2.98 9.90
CA PHE A 57 19.63 2.05 10.18
C PHE A 57 20.79 2.20 9.19
N LEU A 58 20.50 2.31 7.89
CA LEU A 58 21.52 2.50 6.86
C LEU A 58 22.23 3.84 6.99
N GLU A 59 21.51 4.92 7.30
CA GLU A 59 22.10 6.23 7.58
C GLU A 59 22.96 6.22 8.85
N TYR A 60 22.54 5.50 9.89
CA TYR A 60 23.35 5.30 11.09
C TYR A 60 24.64 4.54 10.77
N LEU A 61 24.56 3.43 10.02
CA LEU A 61 25.74 2.67 9.62
C LEU A 61 26.68 3.50 8.74
N ASP A 62 26.15 4.27 7.79
CA ASP A 62 26.95 5.16 6.94
C ASP A 62 27.66 6.19 7.82
N GLY A 63 26.95 6.85 8.74
CA GLY A 63 27.53 7.83 9.66
C GLY A 63 28.55 7.26 10.68
N VAL A 64 28.49 5.96 11.01
CA VAL A 64 29.45 5.29 11.92
C VAL A 64 30.65 4.73 11.16
N ILE A 65 30.45 4.19 9.95
CA ILE A 65 31.50 3.57 9.12
C ILE A 65 32.33 4.65 8.41
N VAL A 66 31.67 5.71 7.94
CA VAL A 66 32.31 6.87 7.30
C VAL A 66 32.85 7.77 8.41
N ASN A 67 34.01 7.37 8.92
CA ASN A 67 34.75 8.03 9.98
C ASN A 67 35.15 9.46 9.55
N HIS A 68 34.29 10.46 9.77
CA HIS A 68 34.60 11.84 9.41
C HIS A 68 34.43 12.79 10.59
N GLU A 69 35.57 13.32 11.03
CA GLU A 69 35.77 14.40 11.99
C GLU A 69 35.20 15.77 11.52
N ILE A 70 34.36 15.78 10.48
CA ILE A 70 33.79 17.00 9.88
C ILE A 70 32.36 17.16 10.39
N PHE A 71 32.18 18.11 11.31
CA PHE A 71 30.93 18.41 12.02
C PHE A 71 29.68 18.43 11.12
N ASN A 72 29.78 19.02 9.92
CA ASN A 72 28.65 19.17 8.98
C ASN A 72 28.14 17.84 8.39
N VAL A 73 29.00 16.83 8.25
CA VAL A 73 28.59 15.51 7.71
C VAL A 73 27.76 14.77 8.76
N ARG A 74 28.13 14.90 10.03
CA ARG A 74 27.42 14.28 11.16
C ARG A 74 26.01 14.85 11.36
N GLU A 75 25.84 16.17 11.21
CA GLU A 75 24.52 16.81 11.29
C GLU A 75 23.59 16.35 10.16
N SER A 76 24.10 16.28 8.93
CA SER A 76 23.30 15.79 7.78
C SER A 76 22.81 14.36 7.95
N HIS A 77 23.65 13.44 8.46
CA HIS A 77 23.20 12.07 8.75
C HIS A 77 22.15 12.04 9.88
N GLN A 78 22.31 12.86 10.92
CA GLN A 78 21.32 12.96 11.99
C GLN A 78 19.96 13.45 11.49
N ASP A 79 19.92 14.47 10.62
CA ASP A 79 18.69 14.94 9.98
C ASP A 79 18.00 13.83 9.18
N HIS A 80 18.76 13.09 8.36
CA HIS A 80 18.21 11.96 7.61
C HIS A 80 17.70 10.83 8.51
N ILE A 81 18.40 10.52 9.61
CA ILE A 81 17.94 9.55 10.61
C ILE A 81 16.62 10.00 11.23
N HIS A 82 16.49 11.28 11.60
CA HIS A 82 15.24 11.82 12.16
C HIS A 82 14.08 11.72 11.19
N ILE A 83 14.28 12.14 9.93
CA ILE A 83 13.25 12.08 8.88
C ILE A 83 12.80 10.63 8.66
N THR A 84 13.74 9.71 8.45
CA THR A 84 13.44 8.30 8.15
C THR A 84 12.82 7.59 9.36
N SER A 85 13.27 7.90 10.58
CA SER A 85 12.65 7.39 11.81
C SER A 85 11.20 7.87 11.96
N MET A 86 10.91 9.11 11.57
CA MET A 86 9.55 9.64 11.62
C MET A 86 8.65 9.01 10.54
N VAL A 87 9.16 8.73 9.34
CA VAL A 87 8.45 7.89 8.35
C VAL A 87 8.10 6.54 8.96
N SER A 88 9.07 5.91 9.63
CA SER A 88 8.88 4.61 10.28
C SER A 88 7.75 4.66 11.31
N MET A 89 7.83 5.65 12.21
CA MET A 89 6.85 5.85 13.27
C MET A 89 5.44 6.10 12.71
N ALA A 90 5.31 6.93 11.67
CA ALA A 90 4.03 7.24 11.05
C ALA A 90 3.40 6.00 10.39
N GLY A 91 4.21 5.15 9.75
CA GLY A 91 3.81 3.84 9.23
C GLY A 91 3.35 2.89 10.34
N LEU A 92 4.15 2.77 11.42
CA LEU A 92 3.82 1.92 12.57
C LEU A 92 2.51 2.34 13.27
N LEU A 93 2.32 3.63 13.51
CA LEU A 93 1.08 4.15 14.11
C LEU A 93 -0.14 3.85 13.23
N THR A 94 0.01 3.99 11.91
CA THR A 94 -1.05 3.67 10.96
C THR A 94 -1.34 2.16 10.94
N LEU A 95 -0.32 1.30 10.99
CA LEU A 95 -0.49 -0.15 11.13
C LEU A 95 -1.23 -0.51 12.42
N LEU A 96 -0.82 0.05 13.55
CA LEU A 96 -1.47 -0.19 14.84
C LEU A 96 -2.95 0.24 14.82
N HIS A 97 -3.28 1.32 14.11
CA HIS A 97 -4.67 1.71 13.91
C HIS A 97 -5.42 0.75 12.95
N GLN A 98 -4.81 0.35 11.84
CA GLN A 98 -5.38 -0.64 10.91
C GLN A 98 -5.71 -1.96 11.62
N TYR A 99 -4.86 -2.39 12.56
CA TYR A 99 -5.06 -3.57 13.41
C TYR A 99 -5.96 -3.34 14.64
N LYS A 100 -6.65 -2.19 14.73
CA LYS A 100 -7.56 -1.83 15.83
C LYS A 100 -6.89 -1.77 17.22
N VAL A 101 -5.56 -1.71 17.29
CA VAL A 101 -4.81 -1.49 18.54
C VAL A 101 -5.00 -0.05 19.00
N LEU A 102 -4.82 0.90 18.07
CA LEU A 102 -5.18 2.31 18.27
C LEU A 102 -6.60 2.53 17.76
N LYS A 103 -7.51 2.97 18.64
CA LYS A 103 -8.95 3.03 18.34
C LYS A 103 -9.42 4.38 17.82
N ALA A 104 -8.73 5.48 18.18
CA ALA A 104 -9.18 6.81 17.79
C ALA A 104 -8.99 7.03 16.27
N PRO A 105 -9.98 7.61 15.56
CA PRO A 105 -9.92 7.77 14.10
C PRO A 105 -8.80 8.71 13.65
N GLY A 106 -8.36 9.64 14.53
CA GLY A 106 -7.22 10.52 14.22
C GLY A 106 -5.94 9.77 13.87
N TRP A 107 -5.74 8.55 14.40
CA TRP A 107 -4.55 7.74 14.08
C TRP A 107 -4.50 7.28 12.63
N GLY A 108 -5.62 7.25 11.91
CA GLY A 108 -5.61 6.95 10.48
C GLY A 108 -5.01 8.05 9.61
N LEU A 109 -4.80 9.23 10.18
CA LEU A 109 -4.09 10.33 9.56
C LEU A 109 -2.59 10.35 9.90
N ALA A 110 -2.07 9.43 10.71
CA ALA A 110 -0.68 9.46 11.17
C ALA A 110 0.32 9.43 10.01
N LEU A 111 0.21 8.45 9.09
CA LEU A 111 1.06 8.37 7.90
C LEU A 111 0.93 9.59 6.97
N PRO A 112 -0.27 9.98 6.50
CA PRO A 112 -0.37 11.12 5.60
C PRO A 112 0.06 12.45 6.25
N ALA A 113 -0.27 12.68 7.52
CA ALA A 113 0.19 13.87 8.24
C ALA A 113 1.73 13.85 8.43
N GLY A 114 2.30 12.68 8.73
CA GLY A 114 3.75 12.50 8.81
C GLY A 114 4.45 12.86 7.50
N LEU A 115 3.92 12.43 6.35
CA LEU A 115 4.48 12.76 5.04
C LEU A 115 4.31 14.24 4.68
N CYS A 116 3.19 14.87 5.03
CA CYS A 116 3.03 16.32 4.90
C CYS A 116 4.06 17.08 5.75
N PHE A 117 4.33 16.62 6.98
CA PHE A 117 5.35 17.23 7.83
C PHE A 117 6.76 17.05 7.24
N ILE A 118 7.08 15.89 6.65
CA ILE A 118 8.33 15.69 5.90
C ILE A 118 8.43 16.65 4.73
N ALA A 119 7.35 16.84 3.97
CA ALA A 119 7.34 17.81 2.88
C ALA A 119 7.69 19.22 3.34
N LEU A 120 7.14 19.66 4.48
CA LEU A 120 7.50 20.95 5.09
C LEU A 120 8.97 21.00 5.48
N TYR A 121 9.49 19.93 6.07
CA TYR A 121 10.91 19.85 6.42
C TYR A 121 11.81 19.94 5.18
N PHE A 122 11.52 19.18 4.11
CA PHE A 122 12.27 19.25 2.85
C PHE A 122 12.23 20.64 2.20
N THR A 123 11.12 21.36 2.36
CA THR A 123 10.98 22.72 1.84
C THR A 123 11.79 23.73 2.65
N ALA A 124 11.92 23.51 3.97
CA ALA A 124 12.65 24.39 4.88
C ALA A 124 14.15 24.08 4.97
N HIS A 125 14.57 22.87 4.60
CA HIS A 125 15.94 22.41 4.73
C HIS A 125 16.82 22.96 3.58
N PRO A 126 17.84 23.80 3.87
CA PRO A 126 18.69 24.38 2.84
C PRO A 126 19.50 23.30 2.12
N GLN A 127 19.75 23.49 0.83
CA GLN A 127 20.63 22.63 0.03
C GLN A 127 21.79 23.46 -0.52
N PRO A 128 22.97 22.86 -0.70
CA PRO A 128 24.17 23.58 -1.14
C PRO A 128 24.04 24.12 -2.56
N ASP A 129 23.31 23.41 -3.44
CA ASP A 129 23.15 23.76 -4.85
C ASP A 129 21.67 23.97 -5.23
N GLU A 130 21.42 24.83 -6.22
CA GLU A 130 20.07 25.15 -6.69
C GLU A 130 19.36 23.94 -7.32
N LEU A 131 20.10 23.04 -7.99
CA LEU A 131 19.55 21.80 -8.55
C LEU A 131 19.08 20.84 -7.44
N LEU A 132 19.84 20.73 -6.36
CA LEU A 132 19.47 19.93 -5.18
C LEU A 132 18.26 20.57 -4.45
N THR A 133 18.26 21.90 -4.33
CA THR A 133 17.13 22.66 -3.76
C THR A 133 15.85 22.38 -4.54
N PHE A 134 15.90 22.49 -5.87
CA PHE A 134 14.77 22.19 -6.75
C PHE A 134 14.31 20.74 -6.57
N SER A 135 15.26 19.80 -6.48
CA SER A 135 14.95 18.38 -6.33
C SER A 135 14.28 18.04 -5.00
N HIS A 136 14.67 18.73 -3.93
CA HIS A 136 13.98 18.68 -2.64
C HIS A 136 12.56 19.25 -2.72
N GLN A 137 12.36 20.37 -3.43
CA GLN A 137 11.04 20.97 -3.61
C GLN A 137 10.08 20.07 -4.39
N VAL A 138 10.55 19.39 -5.44
CA VAL A 138 9.74 18.41 -6.19
C VAL A 138 9.35 17.23 -5.29
N THR A 139 10.29 16.70 -4.52
CA THR A 139 10.02 15.62 -3.56
C THR A 139 9.02 16.04 -2.49
N ALA A 140 9.16 17.25 -1.95
CA ALA A 140 8.24 17.83 -0.99
C ALA A 140 6.83 17.97 -1.56
N PHE A 141 6.70 18.50 -2.78
CA PHE A 141 5.42 18.60 -3.47
C PHE A 141 4.73 17.23 -3.61
N LEU A 142 5.48 16.19 -3.98
CA LEU A 142 4.93 14.85 -4.17
C LEU A 142 4.51 14.21 -2.84
N PHE A 143 5.27 14.40 -1.77
CA PHE A 143 4.85 13.96 -0.42
C PHE A 143 3.63 14.70 0.08
N PHE A 144 3.52 16.00 -0.20
CA PHE A 144 2.35 16.79 0.16
C PHE A 144 1.10 16.32 -0.62
N LEU A 145 1.24 16.15 -1.93
CA LEU A 145 0.17 15.65 -2.80
C LEU A 145 -0.31 14.27 -2.34
N TYR A 146 0.63 13.38 -2.00
CA TYR A 146 0.32 12.08 -1.41
C TYR A 146 -0.45 12.21 -0.10
N GLY A 147 0.08 12.99 0.86
CA GLY A 147 -0.50 13.11 2.19
C GLY A 147 -1.92 13.70 2.16
N VAL A 148 -2.15 14.72 1.35
CA VAL A 148 -3.49 15.32 1.16
C VAL A 148 -4.44 14.34 0.50
N SER A 149 -4.03 13.70 -0.60
CA SER A 149 -4.87 12.73 -1.32
C SER A 149 -5.25 11.55 -0.44
N ARG A 150 -4.29 11.02 0.32
CA ARG A 150 -4.51 9.88 1.21
C ARG A 150 -5.37 10.24 2.42
N SER A 151 -5.22 11.45 2.95
CA SER A 151 -6.12 11.98 3.99
C SER A 151 -7.55 12.07 3.47
N ALA A 152 -7.75 12.60 2.26
CA ALA A 152 -9.07 12.68 1.64
C ALA A 152 -9.67 11.28 1.43
N GLU A 153 -8.90 10.32 0.94
CA GLU A 153 -9.36 8.93 0.79
C GLU A 153 -9.83 8.31 2.11
N TYR A 154 -9.06 8.50 3.20
CA TYR A 154 -9.41 8.02 4.53
C TYR A 154 -10.68 8.70 5.06
N LEU A 155 -10.80 10.02 4.93
CA LEU A 155 -11.97 10.77 5.38
C LEU A 155 -13.23 10.41 4.58
N VAL A 156 -13.11 10.21 3.27
CA VAL A 156 -14.20 9.70 2.42
C VAL A 156 -14.66 8.33 2.91
N ASN A 157 -13.72 7.43 3.22
CA ASN A 157 -14.07 6.11 3.75
C ASN A 157 -14.76 6.17 5.10
N LEU A 158 -14.34 7.08 5.98
CA LEU A 158 -15.01 7.32 7.26
C LEU A 158 -16.43 7.88 7.08
N HIS A 159 -16.60 8.84 6.17
CA HIS A 159 -17.85 9.57 6.00
C HIS A 159 -18.90 8.78 5.20
N LEU A 160 -18.51 8.20 4.06
CA LEU A 160 -19.42 7.45 3.18
C LEU A 160 -19.56 5.97 3.57
N GLY A 161 -18.81 5.52 4.57
CA GLY A 161 -18.72 4.13 5.01
C GLY A 161 -19.58 3.77 6.20
N SER A 162 -20.51 4.61 6.67
CA SER A 162 -21.30 4.34 7.88
C SER A 162 -22.01 2.98 7.86
N GLU A 163 -22.73 2.66 6.79
CA GLU A 163 -23.40 1.36 6.61
C GLU A 163 -22.40 0.19 6.53
N HIS A 164 -21.28 0.39 5.83
CA HIS A 164 -20.21 -0.60 5.74
C HIS A 164 -19.55 -0.85 7.10
N HIS A 165 -19.35 0.20 7.90
CA HIS A 165 -18.79 0.12 9.24
C HIS A 165 -19.71 -0.67 10.17
N THR A 166 -21.02 -0.39 10.14
CA THR A 166 -22.02 -1.14 10.89
C THR A 166 -21.99 -2.62 10.51
N LYS A 167 -22.05 -2.92 9.21
CA LYS A 167 -21.99 -4.30 8.70
C LYS A 167 -20.73 -5.05 9.13
N VAL A 168 -19.55 -4.41 9.03
CA VAL A 168 -18.28 -5.03 9.45
C VAL A 168 -18.23 -5.20 10.97
N ASN A 169 -18.82 -4.28 11.74
CA ASN A 169 -18.92 -4.40 13.19
C ASN A 169 -19.83 -5.57 13.60
N ASP A 170 -21.00 -5.71 12.98
CA ASP A 170 -21.93 -6.82 13.24
C ASP A 170 -21.28 -8.16 12.91
N LEU A 171 -20.61 -8.25 11.76
CA LEU A 171 -19.79 -9.42 11.38
C LEU A 171 -18.67 -9.69 12.39
N SER A 172 -18.05 -8.65 12.94
CA SER A 172 -16.99 -8.78 13.95
C SER A 172 -17.54 -9.32 15.27
N VAL A 173 -18.74 -8.91 15.68
CA VAL A 173 -19.42 -9.39 16.89
C VAL A 173 -19.82 -10.85 16.70
N ALA A 174 -20.49 -11.18 15.59
CA ALA A 174 -20.89 -12.55 15.26
C ALA A 174 -19.69 -13.50 15.18
N TYR A 175 -18.58 -13.07 14.57
CA TYR A 175 -17.36 -13.86 14.49
C TYR A 175 -16.75 -14.12 15.87
N ARG A 176 -16.71 -13.11 16.76
CA ARG A 176 -16.23 -13.31 18.15
C ARG A 176 -17.11 -14.26 18.95
N GLN A 177 -18.43 -14.17 18.76
CA GLN A 177 -19.39 -15.05 19.42
C GLN A 177 -19.28 -16.50 18.93
N SER A 178 -18.85 -16.72 17.69
CA SER A 178 -18.62 -18.06 17.14
C SER A 178 -17.44 -18.83 17.76
N GLY A 179 -16.67 -18.20 18.65
CA GLY A 179 -15.50 -18.83 19.30
C GLY A 179 -14.31 -19.08 18.36
N ARG A 180 -14.41 -18.69 17.08
CA ARG A 180 -13.32 -18.80 16.11
C ARG A 180 -12.21 -17.80 16.49
N GLN A 181 -10.99 -18.30 16.65
CA GLN A 181 -9.81 -17.44 16.77
C GLN A 181 -9.43 -16.90 15.39
N LEU A 182 -9.23 -15.58 15.28
CA LEU A 182 -8.52 -15.00 14.14
C LEU A 182 -7.15 -15.66 14.07
N SER A 183 -6.94 -16.50 13.06
CA SER A 183 -5.64 -17.10 12.77
C SER A 183 -4.64 -15.95 12.54
N SER A 184 -3.71 -15.77 13.47
CA SER A 184 -2.61 -14.79 13.42
C SER A 184 -1.63 -15.01 12.25
N SER A 185 -1.82 -16.10 11.50
CA SER A 185 -0.95 -16.56 10.42
C SER A 185 -1.56 -16.33 9.05
N PHE A 186 -1.91 -15.09 8.69
CA PHE A 186 -2.20 -14.77 7.30
C PHE A 186 -0.90 -14.44 6.58
N TYR A 187 -0.45 -15.40 5.75
CA TYR A 187 0.78 -15.41 4.96
C TYR A 187 1.23 -14.00 4.55
N LEU A 188 2.40 -13.62 5.07
CA LEU A 188 3.11 -12.35 4.88
C LEU A 188 3.40 -11.97 3.42
N LEU A 189 3.04 -12.83 2.47
CA LEU A 189 3.17 -12.66 1.03
C LEU A 189 1.95 -13.35 0.40
N GLY A 190 0.84 -12.62 0.22
CA GLY A 190 -0.38 -13.12 -0.47
C GLY A 190 -0.20 -13.40 -1.97
N ILE A 191 1.04 -13.49 -2.45
CA ILE A 191 1.42 -13.74 -3.85
C ILE A 191 0.95 -15.12 -4.35
N PRO A 192 1.03 -16.22 -3.57
CA PRO A 192 0.57 -17.53 -4.03
C PRO A 192 -0.94 -17.57 -4.32
N ASP A 193 -1.74 -16.77 -3.60
CA ASP A 193 -3.20 -16.75 -3.76
C ASP A 193 -3.67 -15.87 -4.93
N LEU A 194 -2.86 -14.89 -5.36
CA LEU A 194 -3.11 -14.12 -6.57
C LEU A 194 -3.01 -15.02 -7.82
N LEU A 195 -2.00 -15.89 -7.85
CA LEU A 195 -1.77 -16.88 -8.91
C LEU A 195 -2.70 -18.12 -8.81
N ARG A 196 -3.01 -18.60 -7.59
CA ARG A 196 -3.96 -19.72 -7.41
C ARG A 196 -5.39 -19.42 -7.84
N CYS A 197 -5.80 -18.14 -7.83
CA CYS A 197 -7.10 -17.72 -8.33
C CYS A 197 -7.26 -18.02 -9.84
N CYS A 198 -6.16 -18.10 -10.58
CA CYS A 198 -6.16 -18.45 -12.00
C CYS A 198 -6.22 -19.98 -12.24
N CYS A 199 -5.99 -20.84 -11.24
CA CYS A 199 -5.70 -22.26 -11.52
C CYS A 199 -6.30 -23.35 -10.60
N ARG A 200 -6.90 -23.10 -9.42
CA ARG A 200 -7.57 -24.21 -8.67
C ARG A 200 -8.54 -23.79 -7.56
N LYS A 201 -9.63 -24.56 -7.41
CA LYS A 201 -10.57 -24.55 -6.28
C LYS A 201 -9.82 -24.83 -4.97
N LEU A 202 -9.64 -23.82 -4.12
CA LEU A 202 -9.23 -24.03 -2.73
C LEU A 202 -10.47 -24.35 -1.89
N VAL A 203 -10.47 -25.49 -1.22
CA VAL A 203 -11.54 -25.97 -0.33
C VAL A 203 -11.38 -25.33 1.05
N ARG A 204 -11.61 -24.01 1.10
CA ARG A 204 -12.04 -23.26 2.28
C ARG A 204 -13.11 -22.34 1.76
N SER A 205 -14.26 -22.21 2.43
CA SER A 205 -15.33 -21.37 1.86
C SER A 205 -14.76 -19.97 1.67
N ARG A 206 -14.81 -19.47 0.43
CA ARG A 206 -14.25 -18.16 0.05
C ARG A 206 -14.84 -17.03 0.90
N SER A 207 -16.05 -17.26 1.44
CA SER A 207 -16.73 -16.43 2.40
C SER A 207 -16.02 -16.38 3.76
N ASP A 208 -15.61 -17.51 4.35
CA ASP A 208 -14.99 -17.53 5.68
C ASP A 208 -13.66 -16.74 5.70
N ALA A 209 -12.79 -16.96 4.70
CA ALA A 209 -11.51 -16.26 4.62
C ALA A 209 -11.67 -14.76 4.32
N ALA A 210 -12.66 -14.39 3.49
CA ALA A 210 -12.97 -12.99 3.21
C ALA A 210 -13.55 -12.29 4.45
N GLN A 211 -14.37 -12.99 5.22
CA GLN A 211 -15.00 -12.50 6.45
C GLN A 211 -13.96 -12.30 7.56
N GLU A 212 -13.03 -13.24 7.75
CA GLU A 212 -11.91 -13.09 8.69
C GLU A 212 -11.05 -11.87 8.35
N THR A 213 -10.75 -11.68 7.08
CA THR A 213 -9.95 -10.55 6.59
C THR A 213 -10.66 -9.20 6.83
N LEU A 214 -11.98 -9.15 6.63
CA LEU A 214 -12.80 -7.95 6.87
C LEU A 214 -12.90 -7.61 8.36
N VAL A 215 -12.93 -8.62 9.23
CA VAL A 215 -13.05 -8.46 10.68
C VAL A 215 -11.70 -8.09 11.34
N GLY A 216 -10.57 -8.52 10.75
CA GLY A 216 -9.22 -8.26 11.24
C GLY A 216 -8.70 -6.82 11.06
N ILE A 217 -9.25 -6.06 10.12
CA ILE A 217 -8.80 -4.69 9.79
C ILE A 217 -9.87 -3.64 10.13
N HIS A 218 -9.43 -2.43 10.49
CA HIS A 218 -10.32 -1.31 10.76
C HIS A 218 -11.16 -0.96 9.51
N PRO A 219 -12.49 -0.82 9.63
CA PRO A 219 -13.40 -0.75 8.48
C PRO A 219 -13.20 0.47 7.59
N ALA A 220 -12.60 1.55 8.12
CA ALA A 220 -12.18 2.72 7.35
C ALA A 220 -11.18 2.42 6.20
N TYR A 221 -10.55 1.23 6.19
CA TYR A 221 -9.59 0.83 5.16
C TYR A 221 -10.11 -0.23 4.19
N THR A 222 -11.29 -0.81 4.46
CA THR A 222 -11.90 -1.89 3.66
C THR A 222 -13.08 -1.41 2.82
N ASN A 223 -13.53 -0.17 3.03
CA ASN A 223 -14.60 0.42 2.24
C ASN A 223 -14.16 0.57 0.77
N GLN A 224 -14.94 0.04 -0.16
CA GLN A 224 -14.64 0.08 -1.59
C GLN A 224 -15.09 1.38 -2.26
N LYS A 225 -15.95 2.19 -1.62
CA LYS A 225 -16.44 3.45 -2.19
C LYS A 225 -15.32 4.45 -2.47
N SER A 226 -14.18 4.40 -1.76
CA SER A 226 -13.06 5.29 -2.07
C SER A 226 -12.48 5.10 -3.48
N TYR A 227 -12.59 3.90 -4.07
CA TYR A 227 -12.09 3.64 -5.43
C TYR A 227 -12.94 4.23 -6.54
N GLU A 228 -14.15 4.69 -6.21
CA GLU A 228 -15.00 5.46 -7.12
C GLU A 228 -14.57 6.93 -7.19
N THR A 229 -13.71 7.37 -6.26
CA THR A 229 -13.16 8.73 -6.23
C THR A 229 -11.83 8.84 -6.98
N VAL A 230 -11.39 10.07 -7.21
CA VAL A 230 -10.12 10.36 -7.92
C VAL A 230 -8.88 10.14 -7.03
N PHE A 231 -9.05 10.14 -5.70
CA PHE A 231 -7.93 10.18 -4.75
C PHE A 231 -6.99 8.98 -4.83
N PRO A 232 -7.44 7.71 -4.96
CA PRO A 232 -6.53 6.58 -5.10
C PRO A 232 -5.60 6.71 -6.31
N LEU A 233 -6.08 7.31 -7.41
CA LEU A 233 -5.30 7.58 -8.62
C LEU A 233 -4.27 8.69 -8.39
N ILE A 234 -4.63 9.78 -7.70
CA ILE A 234 -3.68 10.84 -7.33
C ILE A 234 -2.59 10.28 -6.40
N THR A 235 -2.98 9.48 -5.41
CA THR A 235 -2.04 8.80 -4.48
C THR A 235 -1.08 7.89 -5.24
N ALA A 236 -1.59 7.09 -6.18
CA ALA A 236 -0.77 6.23 -7.04
C ALA A 236 0.20 7.05 -7.91
N PHE A 237 -0.29 8.12 -8.53
CA PHE A 237 0.52 9.02 -9.35
C PHE A 237 1.65 9.66 -8.54
N ALA A 238 1.34 10.20 -7.35
CA ALA A 238 2.33 10.83 -6.49
C ALA A 238 3.44 9.84 -6.10
N LEU A 239 3.10 8.62 -5.68
CA LEU A 239 4.08 7.59 -5.34
C LEU A 239 4.92 7.16 -6.56
N PHE A 240 4.27 6.89 -7.68
CA PHE A 240 4.93 6.38 -8.86
C PHE A 240 5.87 7.43 -9.46
N PHE A 241 5.41 8.68 -9.56
CA PHE A 241 6.25 9.80 -10.00
C PHE A 241 7.41 10.04 -9.03
N ASN A 242 7.16 10.03 -7.72
CA ASN A 242 8.23 10.19 -6.73
C ASN A 242 9.26 9.05 -6.82
N GLY A 243 8.81 7.81 -7.04
CA GLY A 243 9.71 6.69 -7.23
C GLY A 243 10.64 6.83 -8.44
N VAL A 244 10.10 7.28 -9.58
CA VAL A 244 10.89 7.61 -10.77
C VAL A 244 11.84 8.78 -10.48
N TRP A 245 11.35 9.83 -9.82
CA TRP A 245 12.11 11.02 -9.47
C TRP A 245 13.35 10.69 -8.63
N TRP A 246 13.19 9.84 -7.62
CA TRP A 246 14.29 9.37 -6.78
C TRP A 246 15.31 8.52 -7.53
N TRP A 247 14.87 7.70 -8.47
CA TRP A 247 15.77 6.96 -9.36
C TRP A 247 16.57 7.87 -10.28
N GLU A 248 15.93 8.90 -10.83
CA GLU A 248 16.61 9.88 -11.67
C GLU A 248 17.64 10.67 -10.85
N MET A 249 17.28 11.14 -9.66
CA MET A 249 18.27 11.75 -8.74
C MET A 249 19.44 10.80 -8.47
N ALA A 250 19.18 9.50 -8.25
CA ALA A 250 20.23 8.51 -8.05
C ALA A 250 21.16 8.44 -9.28
N VAL A 251 20.60 8.29 -10.49
CA VAL A 251 21.37 8.12 -11.72
C VAL A 251 22.08 9.41 -12.12
N SER A 252 21.36 10.53 -12.22
CA SER A 252 21.89 11.81 -12.70
C SER A 252 22.95 12.38 -11.77
N LEU A 253 22.78 12.26 -10.45
CA LEU A 253 23.72 12.84 -9.47
C LEU A 253 24.91 11.91 -9.19
N PHE A 254 24.75 10.57 -9.28
CA PHE A 254 25.78 9.64 -8.79
C PHE A 254 26.32 8.63 -9.82
N ILE A 255 25.66 8.43 -10.97
CA ILE A 255 26.15 7.54 -12.05
C ILE A 255 26.56 8.36 -13.28
N GLN A 256 25.68 9.25 -13.74
CA GLN A 256 25.89 10.13 -14.88
C GLN A 256 26.57 11.44 -14.50
N ALA A 257 27.26 11.47 -13.35
CA ALA A 257 28.21 12.52 -13.03
C ALA A 257 29.36 12.49 -14.06
N ASN A 258 29.07 12.95 -15.28
CA ASN A 258 30.02 13.55 -16.19
C ASN A 258 30.60 14.71 -15.40
N LYS A 259 31.85 14.51 -14.96
CA LYS A 259 32.61 15.29 -13.99
C LYS A 259 32.89 16.75 -14.38
N GLU A 260 32.15 17.36 -15.31
CA GLU A 260 32.47 18.71 -15.81
C GLU A 260 31.29 19.66 -16.06
N GLU A 261 30.03 19.21 -16.22
CA GLU A 261 28.94 20.12 -16.66
C GLU A 261 27.84 20.45 -15.65
N ILE A 262 27.53 19.58 -14.69
CA ILE A 262 26.30 19.73 -13.89
C ILE A 262 26.51 20.58 -12.62
N GLY A 263 27.77 20.88 -12.23
CA GLY A 263 28.07 21.13 -10.82
C GLY A 263 28.31 22.54 -10.33
N HIS A 264 28.75 23.52 -11.14
CA HIS A 264 29.31 24.74 -10.53
C HIS A 264 28.85 26.10 -11.07
N ASN A 265 28.08 26.18 -12.15
CA ASN A 265 27.71 27.47 -12.77
C ASN A 265 26.26 27.59 -13.29
N MET A 266 25.36 26.65 -12.98
CA MET A 266 23.96 26.80 -13.39
C MET A 266 23.26 27.75 -12.42
N ASN A 267 22.72 28.86 -12.94
CA ASN A 267 21.79 29.69 -12.19
C ASN A 267 20.42 29.00 -12.05
N GLY A 268 19.57 29.50 -11.14
CA GLY A 268 18.36 28.79 -10.75
C GLY A 268 17.41 28.58 -11.90
N MET A 269 17.38 29.51 -12.86
CA MET A 269 16.56 29.39 -14.07
C MET A 269 17.04 28.28 -15.01
N HIS A 270 18.35 28.12 -15.21
CA HIS A 270 18.91 27.02 -15.99
C HIS A 270 18.73 25.67 -15.30
N ALA A 271 18.89 25.60 -13.98
CA ALA A 271 18.63 24.40 -13.19
C ALA A 271 17.16 23.96 -13.30
N VAL A 272 16.22 24.91 -13.16
CA VAL A 272 14.78 24.69 -13.34
C VAL A 272 14.47 24.22 -14.77
N HIS A 273 14.97 24.91 -15.80
CA HIS A 273 14.71 24.54 -17.19
C HIS A 273 15.27 23.15 -17.54
N PHE A 274 16.48 22.84 -17.07
CA PHE A 274 17.09 21.52 -17.24
C PHE A 274 16.24 20.44 -16.57
N ALA A 275 15.89 20.63 -15.30
CA ALA A 275 15.10 19.68 -14.55
C ALA A 275 13.70 19.49 -15.14
N TYR A 276 13.02 20.55 -15.60
CA TYR A 276 11.72 20.41 -16.24
C TYR A 276 11.80 19.70 -17.59
N SER A 277 12.74 20.09 -18.46
CA SER A 277 12.79 19.62 -19.85
C SER A 277 13.38 18.22 -19.99
N HIS A 278 14.42 17.91 -19.20
CA HIS A 278 15.19 16.67 -19.35
C HIS A 278 14.81 15.61 -18.31
N MET A 279 14.35 16.03 -17.12
CA MET A 279 13.95 15.13 -16.06
C MET A 279 12.42 15.05 -15.98
N ILE A 280 11.72 16.06 -15.46
CA ILE A 280 10.28 15.99 -15.14
C ILE A 280 9.43 15.63 -16.36
N TYR A 281 9.55 16.33 -17.49
CA TYR A 281 8.66 16.12 -18.64
C TYR A 281 8.83 14.72 -19.24
N LYS A 282 10.08 14.30 -19.47
CA LYS A 282 10.40 12.98 -20.00
C LYS A 282 9.85 11.89 -19.08
N HIS A 283 10.09 12.01 -17.77
CA HIS A 283 9.63 11.02 -16.80
C HIS A 283 8.11 11.01 -16.63
N LEU A 284 7.46 12.18 -16.66
CA LEU A 284 6.00 12.26 -16.69
C LEU A 284 5.44 11.50 -17.89
N LEU A 285 6.01 11.67 -19.07
CA LEU A 285 5.59 10.96 -20.27
C LEU A 285 5.78 9.45 -20.14
N TRP A 286 6.93 9.00 -19.62
CA TRP A 286 7.18 7.57 -19.36
C TRP A 286 6.21 7.00 -18.33
N VAL A 287 5.95 7.73 -17.26
CA VAL A 287 5.02 7.34 -16.20
C VAL A 287 3.61 7.17 -16.75
N LEU A 288 3.11 8.18 -17.47
CA LEU A 288 1.77 8.14 -18.05
C LEU A 288 1.66 7.06 -19.13
N SER A 289 2.70 6.87 -19.93
CA SER A 289 2.74 5.81 -20.95
C SER A 289 2.75 4.41 -20.33
N ALA A 290 3.56 4.20 -19.28
CA ALA A 290 3.60 2.94 -18.56
C ALA A 290 2.27 2.64 -17.86
N ALA A 291 1.67 3.64 -17.20
CA ALA A 291 0.36 3.53 -16.58
C ALA A 291 -0.71 3.13 -17.62
N LEU A 292 -0.71 3.78 -18.79
CA LEU A 292 -1.61 3.47 -19.90
C LEU A 292 -1.40 2.02 -20.39
N LEU A 293 -0.16 1.61 -20.67
CA LEU A 293 0.14 0.26 -21.12
C LEU A 293 -0.26 -0.81 -20.11
N VAL A 294 0.00 -0.57 -18.82
CA VAL A 294 -0.43 -1.44 -17.73
C VAL A 294 -1.96 -1.53 -17.70
N SER A 295 -2.68 -0.41 -17.74
CA SER A 295 -4.15 -0.41 -17.80
C SER A 295 -4.69 -1.20 -19.00
N LEU A 296 -4.13 -0.97 -20.19
CA LEU A 296 -4.53 -1.67 -21.41
C LEU A 296 -4.25 -3.18 -21.32
N PHE A 297 -3.07 -3.57 -20.81
CA PHE A 297 -2.68 -4.96 -20.61
C PHE A 297 -3.62 -5.67 -19.63
N PHE A 298 -3.90 -5.07 -18.48
CA PHE A 298 -4.77 -5.69 -17.46
C PHE A 298 -6.23 -5.78 -17.92
N ARG A 299 -6.74 -4.79 -18.67
CA ARG A 299 -8.06 -4.86 -19.31
C ARG A 299 -8.13 -5.93 -20.40
N TRP A 300 -7.09 -6.02 -21.23
CA TRP A 300 -6.97 -7.09 -22.23
C TRP A 300 -6.94 -8.46 -21.54
N LEU A 301 -6.16 -8.61 -20.47
CA LEU A 301 -6.07 -9.86 -19.72
C LEU A 301 -7.42 -10.23 -19.09
N GLU A 302 -8.14 -9.25 -18.53
CA GLU A 302 -9.50 -9.44 -18.00
C GLU A 302 -10.45 -9.97 -19.08
N SER A 303 -10.46 -9.36 -20.27
CA SER A 303 -11.30 -9.85 -21.39
C SER A 303 -10.96 -11.27 -21.87
N ARG A 304 -9.78 -11.81 -21.52
CA ARG A 304 -9.34 -13.16 -21.88
C ARG A 304 -9.55 -14.18 -20.76
N LEU A 305 -9.37 -13.76 -19.51
CA LEU A 305 -9.42 -14.64 -18.34
C LEU A 305 -10.78 -14.64 -17.65
N CYS A 306 -11.53 -13.55 -17.75
CA CYS A 306 -12.86 -13.42 -17.17
C CYS A 306 -13.88 -13.65 -18.27
N ILE A 307 -14.58 -14.79 -18.20
CA ILE A 307 -15.86 -14.96 -18.90
C ILE A 307 -16.77 -13.83 -18.39
N PRO A 308 -17.46 -13.07 -19.26
CA PRO A 308 -18.40 -12.06 -18.79
C PRO A 308 -19.39 -12.78 -17.88
N GLN A 309 -19.34 -12.47 -16.58
CA GLN A 309 -20.47 -12.76 -15.73
C GLN A 309 -21.57 -11.86 -16.28
N SER A 310 -22.50 -12.48 -17.00
CA SER A 310 -23.83 -11.89 -17.18
C SER A 310 -24.24 -11.33 -15.83
N SER A 311 -24.65 -10.08 -15.85
CA SER A 311 -25.52 -9.43 -14.88
C SER A 311 -26.37 -10.45 -14.09
N ASP A 312 -25.86 -10.90 -12.96
CA ASP A 312 -26.63 -11.46 -11.88
C ASP A 312 -26.00 -10.88 -10.61
N ILE A 313 -26.54 -9.72 -10.26
CA ILE A 313 -26.78 -9.35 -8.89
C ILE A 313 -27.35 -10.60 -8.21
N ILE A 314 -26.52 -11.36 -7.51
CA ILE A 314 -27.03 -12.08 -6.35
C ILE A 314 -27.10 -11.02 -5.27
N GLU A 315 -28.19 -10.25 -5.30
CA GLU A 315 -28.83 -9.79 -4.08
C GLU A 315 -28.85 -11.02 -3.17
N LEU A 316 -28.09 -10.98 -2.07
CA LEU A 316 -28.40 -11.93 -1.01
C LEU A 316 -29.86 -11.63 -0.64
N PRO A 317 -30.78 -12.59 -0.78
CA PRO A 317 -32.14 -12.37 -0.31
C PRO A 317 -32.03 -12.01 1.17
N ALA A 318 -32.64 -10.89 1.51
CA ALA A 318 -32.90 -10.49 2.88
C ALA A 318 -33.97 -11.44 3.44
N GLU A 319 -33.59 -12.69 3.68
CA GLU A 319 -34.39 -13.72 4.35
C GLU A 319 -33.47 -14.91 4.63
N ILE A 320 -32.74 -14.84 5.74
CA ILE A 320 -32.39 -16.03 6.53
C ILE A 320 -32.91 -15.72 7.94
N ASP A 321 -34.21 -15.53 8.02
CA ASP A 321 -34.97 -15.95 9.20
C ASP A 321 -35.40 -17.40 8.92
N ASP A 322 -35.27 -18.24 9.95
CA ASP A 322 -35.83 -19.59 10.04
C ASP A 322 -35.32 -20.65 9.04
N LEU A 323 -34.16 -21.24 9.35
CA LEU A 323 -33.97 -22.67 9.08
C LEU A 323 -33.30 -23.33 10.28
N ASP A 324 -34.12 -24.12 10.97
CA ASP A 324 -33.78 -25.02 12.05
C ASP A 324 -32.49 -25.78 11.76
N LEU A 325 -31.50 -25.57 12.62
CA LEU A 325 -30.32 -26.42 12.71
C LEU A 325 -30.75 -27.73 13.39
N GLU A 326 -31.30 -28.67 12.61
CA GLU A 326 -31.38 -30.06 13.06
C GLU A 326 -29.96 -30.62 13.17
N VAL A 327 -29.60 -30.88 14.43
CA VAL A 327 -28.35 -31.49 14.86
C VAL A 327 -28.37 -32.97 14.51
N ASP A 328 -27.69 -33.37 13.44
CA ASP A 328 -27.38 -34.78 13.21
C ASP A 328 -26.05 -35.15 13.90
N LEU A 329 -26.18 -35.46 15.19
CA LEU A 329 -25.26 -36.30 15.94
C LEU A 329 -25.48 -37.76 15.49
N GLN A 330 -24.78 -38.22 14.46
CA GLN A 330 -24.67 -39.68 14.23
C GLN A 330 -23.57 -40.27 15.11
N VAL A 331 -24.06 -40.79 16.24
CA VAL A 331 -23.41 -41.74 17.13
C VAL A 331 -23.27 -43.07 16.37
N ASP A 332 -22.04 -43.44 16.02
CA ASP A 332 -21.71 -44.81 15.60
C ASP A 332 -21.78 -45.73 16.82
N ALA A 333 -22.86 -46.49 16.94
CA ALA A 333 -22.96 -47.65 17.82
C ALA A 333 -23.66 -48.82 17.12
N ASP A 334 -23.03 -49.98 17.26
CA ASP A 334 -23.51 -51.33 16.99
C ASP A 334 -23.46 -51.91 15.57
N HIS A 335 -22.30 -52.53 15.30
CA HIS A 335 -22.22 -53.81 14.58
C HIS A 335 -23.00 -54.91 15.31
N GLY A 336 -24.27 -55.11 14.91
CA GLY A 336 -25.08 -56.27 15.28
C GLY A 336 -25.48 -57.09 14.05
N ARG A 337 -24.86 -58.28 13.89
CA ARG A 337 -25.22 -59.34 12.93
C ARG A 337 -26.74 -59.51 12.74
N ARG A 338 -27.20 -59.65 11.49
CA ARG A 338 -28.28 -60.60 11.13
C ARG A 338 -28.03 -61.24 9.76
N THR A 339 -28.08 -62.57 9.78
CA THR A 339 -28.10 -63.52 8.66
C THR A 339 -29.38 -63.38 7.81
N PRO A 340 -29.37 -63.87 6.56
CA PRO A 340 -30.48 -63.70 5.62
C PRO A 340 -31.58 -64.75 5.84
N LEU A 341 -32.84 -64.29 5.81
CA LEU A 341 -34.02 -65.15 5.70
C LEU A 341 -34.36 -65.31 4.23
N HIS A 342 -34.08 -66.49 3.66
CA HIS A 342 -34.78 -67.00 2.48
C HIS A 342 -35.61 -68.21 2.91
N GLN A 343 -36.90 -68.15 2.59
CA GLN A 343 -37.87 -69.23 2.68
C GLN A 343 -37.63 -70.25 1.56
N LEU A 344 -37.90 -71.52 1.90
CA LEU A 344 -38.00 -72.73 1.08
C LEU A 344 -36.71 -73.37 0.57
#